data_AF-A0A4R0REP8-F1
#
_entry.id   AF-A0A4R0REP8-F1
#
_cell.length_a   1.000
_cell.length_b   1.000
_cell.length_c   1.000
_cell.angle_alpha   90.00
_cell.angle_beta   90.00
_cell.angle_gamma   90.00
#
_symmetry.space_group_name_H-M   'P 1'
#
loop_
_entity.id
_entity.type
_entity.pdbx_description
1 polymer ?
#
loop_
_entity_poly.entity_id
_entity_poly.type
_entity_poly.pdbx_seq_one_letter_code
_entity_poly.pdbx_strand_id
1 'polypeptide(L)'
;MAARDNRTPYDLYFSGKADIRDGCNMVGEGVGGKPYFFSFTTRAYAIDSDVTTTITNGKHEVLGTLTWGVANYFGTFTTKYLTNKKSEFMSHLYMGGEGTEPAVVSNIDGVSFKILKLQDHTTYMMSAATGNLLAGFVPENVVSPHVGPIHGRLAFNFDNDELMLYALMSLCIVRWVDHSGTGL
;
A
#
# COMPACT_ATOMS: atom_id res chain seq x y z
N MET A 1 -15.90 26.10 -0.18
CA MET A 1 -14.80 25.14 0.10
C MET A 1 -13.51 25.91 -0.17
N ALA A 2 -12.72 26.21 0.86
CA ALA A 2 -11.48 27.00 0.70
C ALA A 2 -10.44 26.18 -0.07
N ALA A 3 -9.71 26.81 -1.00
CA ALA A 3 -8.62 26.16 -1.70
C ALA A 3 -7.54 25.74 -0.69
N ARG A 4 -7.32 24.43 -0.57
CA ARG A 4 -6.24 23.88 0.25
C ARG A 4 -4.91 24.35 -0.36
N ASP A 5 -3.99 24.87 0.46
CA ASP A 5 -2.65 25.23 0.01
C ASP A 5 -2.01 23.98 -0.64
N ASN A 6 -1.40 24.15 -1.81
CA ASN A 6 -0.83 23.09 -2.65
C ASN A 6 0.39 22.39 -1.99
N ARG A 7 0.65 22.70 -0.71
CA ARG A 7 1.76 22.23 0.12
C ARG A 7 1.35 21.32 1.26
N THR A 8 0.04 21.21 1.57
CA THR A 8 -0.41 20.32 2.64
C THR A 8 -0.67 18.92 2.07
N PRO A 9 -0.03 17.87 2.59
CA PRO A 9 -0.30 16.52 2.13
C PRO A 9 -1.75 16.12 2.41
N TYR A 10 -2.25 15.21 1.59
CA TYR A 10 -3.52 14.54 1.78
C TYR A 10 -3.33 13.34 2.69
N ASP A 11 -4.39 12.95 3.40
CA ASP A 11 -4.34 11.88 4.39
C ASP A 11 -5.27 10.74 3.97
N LEU A 12 -4.74 9.52 4.03
CA LEU A 12 -5.47 8.29 3.89
C LEU A 12 -5.34 7.49 5.20
N TYR A 13 -6.46 7.27 5.88
CA TYR A 13 -6.51 6.63 7.20
C TYR A 13 -6.77 5.14 7.09
N PHE A 14 -6.03 4.35 7.85
CA PHE A 14 -6.11 2.89 7.89
C PHE A 14 -6.91 2.44 9.11
N SER A 15 -7.92 1.62 8.89
CA SER A 15 -8.86 1.11 9.90
C SER A 15 -9.13 -0.39 9.69
N GLY A 16 -9.95 -0.97 10.57
CA GLY A 16 -10.27 -2.39 10.55
C GLY A 16 -9.19 -3.22 11.26
N LYS A 17 -8.81 -4.37 10.67
CA LYS A 17 -7.70 -5.18 11.19
C LYS A 17 -6.37 -4.49 10.93
N ALA A 18 -5.43 -4.67 11.85
CA ALA A 18 -4.05 -4.20 11.69
C ALA A 18 -3.25 -5.03 10.66
N ASP A 19 -3.70 -6.27 10.37
CA ASP A 19 -3.21 -7.05 9.24
C ASP A 19 -3.59 -6.35 7.94
N ILE A 20 -2.59 -5.82 7.24
CA ILE A 20 -2.79 -5.06 6.01
C ILE A 20 -3.29 -5.92 4.84
N ARG A 21 -3.17 -7.25 4.92
CA ARG A 21 -3.66 -8.17 3.88
C ARG A 21 -5.14 -8.50 4.03
N ASP A 22 -5.66 -8.52 5.26
CA ASP A 22 -7.02 -8.97 5.51
C ASP A 22 -7.78 -8.04 6.45
N GLY A 23 -8.93 -7.53 5.99
CA GLY A 23 -9.81 -6.69 6.79
C GLY A 23 -9.27 -5.28 7.04
N CYS A 24 -8.30 -4.82 6.26
CA CYS A 24 -7.78 -3.45 6.32
C CYS A 24 -8.55 -2.56 5.34
N ASN A 25 -9.12 -1.47 5.87
CA ASN A 25 -9.85 -0.46 5.10
C ASN A 25 -9.12 0.87 5.14
N MET A 26 -9.08 1.56 4.01
CA MET A 26 -8.35 2.81 3.84
C MET A 26 -9.30 3.87 3.29
N VAL A 27 -9.44 5.00 4.00
CA VAL A 27 -10.39 6.07 3.64
C VAL A 27 -9.71 7.43 3.74
N GLY A 28 -9.96 8.29 2.76
CA GLY A 28 -9.37 9.62 2.72
C GLY A 28 -9.85 10.43 1.52
N GLU A 29 -9.22 11.58 1.30
CA GLU A 29 -9.51 12.45 0.18
C GLU A 29 -8.21 12.92 -0.47
N GLY A 30 -8.17 12.99 -1.80
CA GLY A 30 -7.07 13.51 -2.60
C GLY A 30 -7.32 14.92 -3.14
N VAL A 31 -6.58 15.28 -4.19
CA VAL A 31 -6.67 16.59 -4.84
C VAL A 31 -8.11 16.88 -5.29
N GLY A 32 -8.57 18.10 -5.02
CA GLY A 32 -9.92 18.54 -5.36
C GLY A 32 -11.04 17.88 -4.53
N GLY A 33 -10.72 17.22 -3.41
CA GLY A 33 -11.71 16.51 -2.58
C GLY A 33 -12.13 15.16 -3.16
N LYS A 34 -11.29 14.57 -4.03
CA LYS A 34 -11.54 13.27 -4.63
C LYS A 34 -11.55 12.17 -3.55
N PRO A 35 -12.65 11.42 -3.36
CA PRO A 35 -12.71 10.41 -2.31
C PRO A 35 -11.86 9.19 -2.66
N TYR A 36 -11.10 8.71 -1.68
CA TYR A 36 -10.40 7.43 -1.71
C TYR A 36 -11.05 6.46 -0.73
N PHE A 37 -11.37 5.28 -1.23
CA PHE A 37 -11.81 4.15 -0.43
C PHE A 37 -11.18 2.88 -0.99
N PHE A 38 -10.39 2.18 -0.17
CA PHE A 38 -9.80 0.89 -0.51
C PHE A 38 -10.11 -0.13 0.58
N SER A 39 -10.33 -1.38 0.18
CA SER A 39 -10.46 -2.50 1.11
C SER A 39 -9.61 -3.67 0.65
N PHE A 40 -8.78 -4.19 1.55
CA PHE A 40 -7.91 -5.33 1.34
C PHE A 40 -8.54 -6.53 2.06
N THR A 41 -8.89 -7.56 1.31
CA THR A 41 -9.54 -8.77 1.85
C THR A 41 -8.81 -10.00 1.36
N THR A 42 -8.41 -10.88 2.26
CA THR A 42 -7.75 -12.14 1.90
C THR A 42 -8.71 -13.30 2.12
N ARG A 43 -8.95 -14.11 1.08
CA ARG A 43 -9.77 -15.33 1.24
C ARG A 43 -9.00 -16.36 2.06
N ALA A 44 -9.73 -17.05 2.95
CA ALA A 44 -9.17 -17.93 3.97
C ALA A 44 -8.20 -18.99 3.40
N TYR A 45 -7.16 -19.27 4.19
CA TYR A 45 -6.10 -20.24 3.93
C TYR A 45 -6.66 -21.65 3.75
N ALA A 46 -6.77 -22.13 2.52
CA ALA A 46 -6.65 -23.57 2.30
C ALA A 46 -5.16 -23.90 2.42
N ILE A 47 -4.82 -24.90 3.24
CA ILE A 47 -3.44 -25.25 3.60
C ILE A 47 -2.56 -25.52 2.36
N ASP A 48 -3.17 -25.95 1.25
CA ASP A 48 -2.49 -26.34 0.01
C ASP A 48 -2.84 -25.45 -1.20
N SER A 49 -3.34 -24.23 -0.99
CA SER A 49 -3.68 -23.33 -2.10
C SER A 49 -3.01 -21.97 -2.00
N ASP A 50 -2.82 -21.34 -3.15
CA ASP A 50 -2.46 -19.92 -3.23
C ASP A 50 -3.46 -19.09 -2.44
N VAL A 51 -2.92 -18.08 -1.74
CA VAL A 51 -3.71 -17.15 -0.95
C VAL A 51 -3.84 -15.87 -1.76
N THR A 52 -5.05 -15.34 -1.91
CA THR A 52 -5.26 -14.12 -2.68
C THR A 52 -5.83 -13.01 -1.81
N THR A 53 -5.08 -11.92 -1.71
CA THR A 53 -5.58 -10.64 -1.23
C THR A 53 -6.21 -9.88 -2.40
N THR A 54 -7.49 -9.56 -2.29
CA THR A 54 -8.23 -8.76 -3.27
C THR A 54 -8.32 -7.32 -2.78
N ILE A 55 -8.07 -6.37 -3.67
CA ILE A 55 -8.13 -4.94 -3.39
C ILE A 55 -9.35 -4.39 -4.12
N THR A 56 -10.26 -3.77 -3.37
CA THR A 56 -11.51 -3.22 -3.92
C THR A 56 -11.71 -1.75 -3.57
N ASN A 57 -12.54 -1.04 -4.32
CA ASN A 57 -12.95 0.32 -4.01
C ASN A 57 -14.29 0.40 -3.24
N GLY A 58 -14.78 1.61 -2.97
CA GLY A 58 -16.06 1.84 -2.26
C GLY A 58 -17.31 1.38 -3.00
N LYS A 59 -17.17 0.93 -4.26
CA LYS A 59 -18.22 0.30 -5.06
C LYS A 59 -18.05 -1.22 -5.18
N HIS A 60 -17.11 -1.79 -4.43
CA HIS A 60 -16.70 -3.19 -4.50
C HIS A 60 -16.12 -3.63 -5.86
N GLU A 61 -15.66 -2.67 -6.68
CA GLU A 61 -14.96 -2.99 -7.92
C GLU A 61 -13.54 -3.47 -7.58
N VAL A 62 -13.11 -4.57 -8.19
CA VAL A 62 -11.76 -5.10 -8.02
C VAL A 62 -10.77 -4.19 -8.74
N LEU A 63 -9.82 -3.63 -7.97
CA LEU A 63 -8.75 -2.77 -8.48
C LEU A 63 -7.47 -3.55 -8.76
N GLY A 64 -7.26 -4.65 -8.03
CA GLY A 64 -6.09 -5.51 -8.16
C GLY A 64 -6.12 -6.68 -7.19
N THR A 65 -5.14 -7.55 -7.34
CA THR A 65 -4.94 -8.71 -6.46
C THR A 65 -3.47 -8.91 -6.14
N LEU A 66 -3.20 -9.45 -4.96
CA LEU A 66 -1.91 -10.00 -4.55
C LEU A 66 -2.12 -11.51 -4.32
N THR A 67 -1.54 -12.34 -5.19
CA THR A 67 -1.55 -13.80 -5.08
C THR A 67 -0.26 -14.28 -4.44
N TRP A 68 -0.34 -14.66 -3.17
CA TRP A 68 0.74 -15.24 -2.39
C TRP A 68 0.84 -16.73 -2.70
N GLY A 69 2.05 -17.22 -2.96
CA GLY A 69 2.28 -18.64 -3.18
C GLY A 69 2.08 -19.46 -1.90
N VAL A 70 2.08 -20.78 -2.06
CA VAL A 70 2.09 -21.76 -0.95
C VAL A 70 3.15 -21.38 0.09
N ALA A 71 2.83 -21.51 1.39
CA ALA A 71 3.66 -21.04 2.50
C ALA A 71 3.89 -19.52 2.56
N ASN A 72 3.02 -18.73 1.91
CA ASN A 72 3.06 -17.25 1.85
C ASN A 72 4.27 -16.65 1.13
N TYR A 73 4.92 -17.37 0.20
CA TYR A 73 5.95 -16.75 -0.63
C TYR A 73 5.38 -15.68 -1.56
N PHE A 74 6.25 -14.76 -2.02
CA PHE A 74 5.89 -13.82 -3.07
C PHE A 74 5.46 -14.55 -4.33
N GLY A 75 4.23 -14.31 -4.77
CA GLY A 75 3.73 -14.79 -6.04
C GLY A 75 3.59 -13.63 -7.02
N THR A 76 2.37 -13.46 -7.51
CA THR A 76 2.06 -12.49 -8.57
C THR A 76 1.06 -11.45 -8.11
N PHE A 77 1.04 -10.31 -8.77
CA PHE A 77 0.01 -9.31 -8.59
C PHE A 77 -0.69 -8.98 -9.91
N THR A 78 -1.91 -8.50 -9.80
CA THR A 78 -2.68 -7.93 -10.91
C THR A 78 -3.17 -6.54 -10.52
N THR A 79 -3.32 -5.65 -11.50
CA THR A 79 -4.01 -4.36 -11.30
C THR A 79 -4.87 -4.06 -12.52
N LYS A 80 -5.93 -3.27 -12.35
CA LYS A 80 -6.75 -2.78 -13.46
C LYS A 80 -5.99 -1.88 -14.45
N TYR A 81 -4.79 -1.41 -14.06
CA TYR A 81 -3.93 -0.54 -14.85
C TYR A 81 -2.94 -1.33 -15.71
N LEU A 82 -2.78 -2.64 -15.50
CA LEU A 82 -2.01 -3.51 -16.39
C LEU A 82 -2.79 -3.72 -17.71
N THR A 83 -2.57 -2.82 -18.68
CA THR A 83 -3.28 -2.84 -19.96
C THR A 83 -2.86 -3.97 -20.90
N ASN A 84 -1.63 -4.49 -20.75
CA ASN A 84 -1.04 -5.48 -21.66
C ASN A 84 -0.55 -6.78 -20.99
N LYS A 85 -0.69 -6.89 -19.66
CA LYS A 85 -0.21 -8.04 -18.89
C LYS A 85 -1.31 -8.55 -17.98
N LYS A 86 -1.48 -9.88 -17.94
CA LYS A 86 -2.46 -10.51 -17.05
C LYS A 86 -2.02 -10.48 -15.58
N SER A 87 -0.72 -10.46 -15.33
CA SER A 87 -0.11 -10.46 -14.00
C SER A 87 1.38 -10.11 -14.08
N GLU A 88 1.96 -9.68 -12.97
CA GLU A 88 3.40 -9.39 -12.78
C GLU A 88 3.90 -10.03 -11.48
N PHE A 89 5.21 -10.12 -11.27
CA PHE A 89 5.75 -10.66 -10.01
C PHE A 89 5.73 -9.62 -8.90
N MET A 90 5.38 -10.03 -7.68
CA MET A 90 5.41 -9.13 -6.51
C MET A 90 6.79 -8.59 -6.18
N SER A 91 7.86 -9.24 -6.64
CA SER A 91 9.23 -8.72 -6.56
C SER A 91 9.41 -7.38 -7.29
N HIS A 92 8.52 -6.99 -8.20
CA HIS A 92 8.52 -5.64 -8.78
C HIS A 92 7.97 -4.58 -7.81
N LEU A 93 7.19 -5.00 -6.82
CA LEU A 93 6.66 -4.17 -5.73
C LEU A 93 7.52 -4.26 -4.46
N TYR A 94 8.58 -5.06 -4.49
CA TYR A 94 9.49 -5.27 -3.38
C TYR A 94 10.89 -5.68 -3.87
N MET A 95 11.87 -4.81 -3.69
CA MET A 95 13.28 -5.21 -3.72
C MET A 95 13.76 -5.22 -2.28
N GLY A 96 14.15 -6.40 -1.79
CA GLY A 96 14.86 -6.50 -0.53
C GLY A 96 16.22 -5.80 -0.71
N GLY A 97 16.56 -4.91 0.22
CA GLY A 97 17.91 -4.35 0.28
C GLY A 97 18.75 -5.06 1.33
N GLU A 98 20.07 -5.00 1.16
CA GLU A 98 21.01 -5.36 2.23
C GLU A 98 20.97 -4.26 3.30
N GLY A 99 20.43 -4.56 4.50
CA GLY A 99 20.41 -3.64 5.64
C GLY A 99 19.06 -2.97 5.94
N THR A 100 19.06 -1.69 6.32
CA THR A 100 17.85 -0.92 6.71
C THR A 100 16.99 -0.42 5.54
N GLU A 101 17.27 -0.84 4.31
CA GLU A 101 16.72 -0.20 3.11
C GLU A 101 15.87 -1.17 2.29
N PRO A 102 14.56 -1.30 2.56
CA PRO A 102 13.66 -1.77 1.51
C PRO A 102 13.72 -0.74 0.37
N ALA A 103 13.85 -1.21 -0.88
CA ALA A 103 13.93 -0.35 -2.05
C ALA A 103 12.98 -0.89 -3.11
N VAL A 104 11.69 -0.66 -2.96
CA VAL A 104 10.74 -0.93 -4.05
C VAL A 104 11.16 -0.14 -5.29
N VAL A 105 11.00 -0.71 -6.49
CA VAL A 105 11.13 0.02 -7.76
C VAL A 105 10.00 -0.46 -8.66
N SER A 106 8.80 0.08 -8.47
CA SER A 106 7.73 -0.11 -9.47
C SER A 106 7.85 1.02 -10.48
N ASN A 107 8.05 0.68 -11.76
CA ASN A 107 8.03 1.63 -12.84
C ASN A 107 6.58 1.78 -13.34
N ILE A 108 5.93 2.88 -12.96
CA ILE A 108 4.58 3.24 -13.39
C ILE A 108 4.74 4.45 -14.31
N ASP A 109 4.49 4.30 -15.61
CA ASP A 109 4.65 5.37 -16.59
C ASP A 109 6.02 6.09 -16.56
N GLY A 110 7.10 5.38 -16.24
CA GLY A 110 8.44 5.95 -16.07
C GLY A 110 8.74 6.48 -14.66
N VAL A 111 7.77 6.45 -13.75
CA VAL A 111 7.94 6.83 -12.35
C VAL A 111 8.33 5.62 -11.53
N SER A 112 9.59 5.62 -11.09
CA SER A 112 10.08 4.70 -10.06
C SER A 112 10.00 5.36 -8.69
N PHE A 113 9.49 4.65 -7.69
CA PHE A 113 9.53 5.08 -6.29
C PHE A 113 10.10 3.98 -5.40
N LYS A 114 10.78 4.40 -4.33
CA LYS A 114 11.34 3.56 -3.26
C LYS A 114 10.55 3.72 -1.97
N ILE A 115 10.39 2.64 -1.20
CA ILE A 115 9.79 2.66 0.14
C ILE A 115 10.85 2.34 1.18
N LEU A 116 11.25 3.33 1.97
CA LEU A 116 12.24 3.19 3.04
C LEU A 116 11.56 3.02 4.39
N LYS A 117 12.04 2.08 5.21
CA LYS A 117 11.64 1.93 6.61
C LYS A 117 12.50 2.83 7.48
N LEU A 118 11.89 3.58 8.40
CA LEU A 118 12.63 4.46 9.30
C LEU A 118 13.17 3.72 10.53
N GLN A 119 14.01 4.41 11.31
CA GLN A 119 14.66 3.87 12.51
C GLN A 119 13.68 3.44 13.61
N ASP A 120 12.45 3.96 13.60
CA ASP A 120 11.39 3.53 14.53
C ASP A 120 10.78 2.17 14.17
N HIS A 121 11.24 1.56 13.08
CA HIS A 121 10.81 0.27 12.53
C HIS A 121 9.31 0.12 12.26
N THR A 122 8.57 1.21 12.22
CA THR A 122 7.11 1.18 12.06
C THR A 122 6.60 2.24 11.09
N THR A 123 7.41 3.27 10.83
CA THR A 123 7.16 4.30 9.81
C THR A 123 7.84 3.93 8.49
N TYR A 124 7.15 4.22 7.38
CA TYR A 124 7.65 4.00 6.02
C TYR A 124 7.54 5.29 5.21
N MET A 125 8.59 5.65 4.49
CA MET A 125 8.62 6.80 3.59
C MET A 125 8.76 6.35 2.15
N MET A 126 7.93 6.90 1.27
CA MET A 126 7.97 6.63 -0.15
C MET A 126 8.50 7.85 -0.89
N SER A 127 9.56 7.68 -1.67
CA SER A 127 10.14 8.77 -2.46
C SER A 127 10.34 8.35 -3.90
N ALA A 128 10.16 9.28 -4.84
CA ALA A 128 10.53 9.09 -6.23
C ALA A 128 12.04 8.82 -6.36
N ALA A 129 12.46 8.23 -7.48
CA ALA A 129 13.89 8.05 -7.81
C ALA A 129 14.67 9.37 -7.81
N THR A 130 14.00 10.50 -8.03
CA THR A 130 14.58 11.85 -7.95
C THR A 130 14.81 12.35 -6.52
N GLY A 131 14.39 11.59 -5.50
CA GLY A 131 14.51 11.96 -4.08
C GLY A 131 13.31 12.74 -3.52
N ASN A 132 12.32 13.08 -4.34
CA ASN A 132 11.11 13.77 -3.89
C ASN A 132 10.25 12.82 -3.03
N LEU A 133 9.86 13.26 -1.83
CA LEU A 133 8.88 12.56 -0.99
C LEU A 133 7.54 12.50 -1.73
N LEU A 134 6.97 11.30 -1.85
CA LEU A 134 5.67 11.03 -2.45
C LEU A 134 4.61 10.75 -1.38
N ALA A 135 4.97 9.93 -0.40
CA ALA A 135 4.07 9.59 0.69
C ALA A 135 4.83 9.10 1.93
N GLY A 136 4.16 9.06 3.08
CA GLY A 136 4.69 8.54 4.33
C GLY A 136 3.61 7.85 5.14
N PHE A 137 3.83 6.59 5.50
CA PHE A 137 2.96 5.84 6.42
C PHE A 137 3.50 5.99 7.83
N VAL A 138 2.63 6.41 8.75
CA VAL A 138 2.92 6.48 10.18
C VAL A 138 1.87 5.63 10.91
N PRO A 139 2.27 4.72 11.80
CA PRO A 139 1.32 4.02 12.66
C PRO A 139 0.67 5.04 13.61
N GLU A 140 -0.63 4.93 13.80
CA GLU A 140 -1.37 5.82 14.69
C GLU A 140 -1.99 4.98 15.80
N ASN A 141 -1.60 5.27 17.04
CA ASN A 141 -2.24 4.76 18.25
C ASN A 141 -3.23 5.81 18.78
N VAL A 142 -4.10 6.32 17.91
CA VAL A 142 -5.04 7.38 18.30
C VAL A 142 -6.27 6.72 18.92
N VAL A 143 -6.47 6.97 20.22
CA VAL A 143 -7.56 6.42 21.04
C VAL A 143 -8.94 6.97 20.63
N SER A 144 -9.01 8.05 19.83
CA SER A 144 -10.29 8.63 19.41
C SER A 144 -10.21 9.38 18.06
N PRO A 145 -10.20 8.69 16.92
CA PRO A 145 -10.33 9.34 15.62
C PRO A 145 -11.78 9.66 15.30
N HIS A 146 -12.01 10.73 14.54
CA HIS A 146 -13.33 11.13 14.03
C HIS A 146 -14.02 10.08 13.13
N VAL A 147 -13.34 8.97 12.82
CA VAL A 147 -13.78 7.89 11.92
C VAL A 147 -13.71 6.48 12.54
N GLY A 148 -13.63 6.38 13.87
CA GLY A 148 -13.47 5.09 14.58
C GLY A 148 -12.01 4.66 14.70
N PRO A 149 -11.70 3.46 15.22
CA PRO A 149 -10.32 3.03 15.47
C PRO A 149 -9.48 3.05 14.18
N ILE A 150 -8.43 3.88 14.19
CA ILE A 150 -7.40 3.91 13.15
C ILE A 150 -6.12 3.33 13.73
N HIS A 151 -5.37 2.62 12.89
CA HIS A 151 -4.07 2.05 13.27
C HIS A 151 -2.90 2.66 12.47
N GLY A 152 -3.21 3.52 11.52
CA GLY A 152 -2.18 4.22 10.74
C GLY A 152 -2.75 5.24 9.78
N ARG A 153 -1.85 6.06 9.25
CA ARG A 153 -2.15 7.08 8.26
C ARG A 153 -1.06 7.11 7.20
N LEU A 154 -1.47 7.20 5.94
CA LEU A 154 -0.60 7.52 4.83
C LEU A 154 -0.82 8.97 4.41
N ALA A 155 0.18 9.81 4.65
CA ALA A 155 0.22 11.17 4.11
C ALA A 155 0.82 11.13 2.70
N PHE A 156 0.20 11.77 1.70
CA PHE A 156 0.66 11.74 0.30
C PHE A 156 0.50 13.09 -0.41
N ASN A 157 1.27 13.33 -1.46
CA ASN A 157 1.30 14.62 -2.19
C ASN A 157 1.16 14.50 -3.72
N PHE A 158 0.66 13.37 -4.22
CA PHE A 158 0.43 13.13 -5.65
C PHE A 158 -1.07 12.92 -5.95
N ASP A 159 -1.47 13.17 -7.21
CA ASP A 159 -2.82 12.94 -7.74
C ASP A 159 -2.77 11.97 -8.91
N ASN A 160 -2.55 10.70 -8.59
CA ASN A 160 -2.50 9.62 -9.57
C ASN A 160 -3.01 8.34 -8.90
N ASP A 161 -4.15 7.82 -9.38
CA ASP A 161 -4.80 6.65 -8.78
C ASP A 161 -4.01 5.36 -8.97
N GLU A 162 -3.28 5.26 -10.06
CA GLU A 162 -2.41 4.12 -10.32
C GLU A 162 -1.27 4.13 -9.30
N LEU A 163 -0.55 5.25 -9.17
CA LEU A 163 0.50 5.42 -8.17
C LEU A 163 -0.03 5.18 -6.74
N MET A 164 -1.25 5.63 -6.42
CA MET A 164 -1.88 5.34 -5.13
C MET A 164 -2.06 3.84 -4.91
N LEU A 165 -2.63 3.12 -5.89
CA LEU A 165 -2.85 1.68 -5.78
C LEU A 165 -1.52 0.93 -5.61
N TYR A 166 -0.53 1.24 -6.43
CA TYR A 166 0.80 0.62 -6.33
C TYR A 166 1.48 0.94 -5.00
N ALA A 167 1.39 2.19 -4.51
CA ALA A 167 1.92 2.58 -3.21
C ALA A 167 1.31 1.75 -2.07
N LEU A 168 -0.01 1.53 -2.09
CA LEU A 168 -0.71 0.71 -1.10
C LEU A 168 -0.35 -0.78 -1.20
N MET A 169 -0.22 -1.31 -2.41
CA MET A 169 0.20 -2.70 -2.64
C MET A 169 1.63 -2.94 -2.15
N SER A 170 2.55 -2.04 -2.48
CA SER A 170 3.94 -2.10 -2.04
C SER A 170 4.05 -1.95 -0.52
N LEU A 171 3.29 -1.03 0.09
CA LEU A 171 3.22 -0.89 1.55
C LEU A 171 2.67 -2.15 2.22
N CYS A 172 1.66 -2.79 1.62
CA CYS A 172 1.12 -4.07 2.09
C CYS A 172 2.19 -5.16 2.12
N ILE A 173 2.96 -5.30 1.03
CA ILE A 173 4.03 -6.29 0.92
C ILE A 173 5.14 -6.02 1.94
N VAL A 174 5.66 -4.78 2.01
CA VAL A 174 6.74 -4.41 2.93
C VAL A 174 6.32 -4.65 4.38
N ARG A 175 5.12 -4.20 4.77
CA ARG A 175 4.62 -4.43 6.14
C ARG A 175 4.40 -5.91 6.43
N TRP A 176 3.95 -6.69 5.45
CA TRP A 176 3.78 -8.13 5.61
C TRP A 176 5.12 -8.85 5.84
N VAL A 177 6.16 -8.52 5.08
CA VAL A 177 7.53 -9.05 5.28
C VAL A 177 8.00 -8.75 6.70
N ASP A 178 7.82 -7.51 7.14
CA ASP A 178 8.22 -7.05 8.47
C ASP A 178 7.48 -7.76 9.62
N HIS A 179 6.20 -8.07 9.45
CA HIS A 179 5.42 -8.78 10.47
C HIS A 179 5.67 -10.28 10.47
N SER A 180 6.00 -10.88 9.31
CA SER A 180 6.14 -12.32 9.18
C SER A 180 7.51 -12.83 9.64
N GLY A 181 8.48 -11.94 9.87
CA GLY A 181 9.84 -12.31 10.28
C GLY A 181 10.62 -13.09 9.20
N THR A 182 10.02 -13.30 8.03
CA THR A 182 10.67 -13.87 6.85
C THR A 182 11.47 -12.78 6.17
N GLY A 183 12.63 -12.45 6.75
CA GLY A 183 13.74 -11.99 5.94
C GLY A 183 13.99 -13.06 4.89
N LEU A 184 13.91 -12.70 3.61
CA LEU A 184 14.38 -13.56 2.53
C LEU A 184 15.85 -13.91 2.74
#